data_AF-A0A5P1FF06-F1
#
_entry.id   AF-A0A5P1FF06-F1
#
_cell.length_a   1.000
_cell.length_b   1.000
_cell.length_c   1.000
_cell.angle_alpha   90.00
_cell.angle_beta   90.00
_cell.angle_gamma   90.00
#
_symmetry.space_group_name_H-M   'P 1'
#
loop_
_entity.id
_entity.type
_entity.pdbx_description
1 polymer ?
#
loop_
_entity_poly.entity_id
_entity_poly.type
_entity_poly.pdbx_seq_one_letter_code
_entity_poly.pdbx_strand_id
1 'polypeptide(L)'
;MNAAQWLGNTKTDDQKRAQALLIVIGMFCECARFMPISSYFRRTWQESQKAPAWVDKLVHRWGQLSGCCLFYDADPTYKWVPQTLEVEGPAPNYDPVTVVAKTLVELLEYLGILQRDPSTIVAPKAQAVAE
;
A
#
# COMPACT_ATOMS: atom_id res chain seq x y z
N MET A 1 -13.04 -1.37 26.05
CA MET A 1 -11.94 -0.46 25.69
C MET A 1 -11.64 -0.65 24.22
N ASN A 2 -11.42 0.43 23.47
CA ASN A 2 -10.99 0.37 22.07
C ASN A 2 -9.47 0.51 21.93
N ALA A 3 -8.95 0.43 20.70
CA ALA A 3 -7.51 0.51 20.42
C ALA A 3 -6.86 1.78 21.02
N ALA A 4 -7.49 2.96 20.86
CA ALA A 4 -6.97 4.20 21.42
C ALA A 4 -6.90 4.18 22.95
N GLN A 5 -7.92 3.63 23.61
CA GLN A 5 -7.95 3.48 25.07
C GLN A 5 -6.90 2.48 25.57
N TRP A 6 -6.63 1.41 24.83
CA TRP A 6 -5.56 0.45 25.17
C TRP A 6 -4.18 1.08 25.06
N LEU A 7 -3.95 1.93 24.04
CA LEU A 7 -2.68 2.64 23.86
C LEU A 7 -2.45 3.74 24.91
N GLY A 8 -3.51 4.44 25.31
CA GLY A 8 -3.44 5.52 26.31
C GLY A 8 -3.36 5.05 27.77
N ASN A 9 -3.59 3.76 28.05
CA ASN A 9 -3.58 3.23 29.40
C ASN A 9 -2.25 2.52 29.72
N THR A 10 -1.53 3.06 30.70
CA THR A 10 -0.22 2.55 31.16
C THR A 10 -0.28 1.18 31.83
N LYS A 11 -1.47 0.70 32.19
CA LYS A 11 -1.69 -0.64 32.78
C LYS A 11 -2.09 -1.69 31.75
N THR A 12 -2.21 -1.35 30.47
CA THR A 12 -2.51 -2.32 29.41
C THR A 12 -1.30 -3.23 29.19
N ASP A 13 -1.52 -4.53 29.09
CA ASP A 13 -0.50 -5.52 28.75
C ASP A 13 0.05 -5.34 27.32
N ASP A 14 1.29 -5.78 27.09
CA ASP A 14 1.97 -5.58 25.81
C ASP A 14 1.28 -6.25 24.63
N GLN A 15 0.60 -7.38 24.86
CA GLN A 15 -0.15 -8.07 23.80
C GLN A 15 -1.33 -7.23 23.32
N LYS A 16 -2.12 -6.65 24.23
CA LYS A 16 -3.21 -5.73 23.86
C LYS A 16 -2.70 -4.45 23.24
N ARG A 17 -1.56 -3.92 23.71
CA ARG A 17 -0.93 -2.75 23.09
C ARG A 17 -0.49 -3.05 21.66
N ALA A 18 0.11 -4.22 21.41
CA ALA A 18 0.49 -4.65 20.07
C ALA A 18 -0.74 -4.82 19.16
N GLN A 19 -1.82 -5.43 19.64
CA GLN A 19 -3.08 -5.52 18.90
C GLN A 19 -3.64 -4.14 18.55
N ALA A 20 -3.62 -3.21 19.51
CA ALA A 20 -4.07 -1.84 19.29
C ALA A 20 -3.20 -1.10 18.26
N LEU A 21 -1.88 -1.30 18.29
CA LEU A 21 -0.96 -0.72 17.29
C LEU A 21 -1.26 -1.25 15.89
N LEU A 22 -1.49 -2.56 15.73
CA LEU A 22 -1.83 -3.14 14.43
C LEU A 22 -3.11 -2.53 13.85
N ILE A 23 -4.13 -2.31 14.70
CA ILE A 23 -5.37 -1.65 14.29
C ILE A 23 -5.08 -0.22 13.80
N VAL A 24 -4.33 0.57 14.57
CA VAL A 24 -4.03 1.97 14.23
C VAL A 24 -3.16 2.05 12.97
N ILE A 25 -2.14 1.20 12.84
CA ILE A 25 -1.29 1.14 11.64
C ILE A 25 -2.14 0.81 10.40
N GLY A 26 -2.98 -0.22 10.48
CA GLY A 26 -3.88 -0.60 9.38
C GLY A 26 -4.84 0.52 8.98
N MET A 27 -5.53 1.11 9.96
CA MET A 27 -6.59 2.09 9.70
C MET A 27 -6.07 3.47 9.27
N PHE A 28 -4.85 3.85 9.66
CA PHE A 28 -4.28 5.14 9.32
C PHE A 28 -3.16 5.03 8.28
N CYS A 29 -2.09 4.31 8.60
CA CYS A 29 -0.91 4.25 7.75
C CYS A 29 -1.20 3.49 6.46
N GLU A 30 -1.81 2.30 6.54
CA GLU A 30 -2.05 1.49 5.34
C GLU A 30 -3.18 2.07 4.48
N CYS A 31 -4.20 2.69 5.08
CA CYS A 31 -5.22 3.47 4.35
C CYS A 31 -4.63 4.66 3.59
N ALA A 32 -3.66 5.37 4.18
CA ALA A 32 -3.00 6.48 3.51
C ALA A 32 -2.14 6.00 2.32
N ARG A 33 -1.51 4.83 2.46
CA ARG A 33 -0.65 4.23 1.42
C ARG A 33 -1.44 3.63 0.27
N PHE A 34 -2.59 3.02 0.53
CA PHE A 34 -3.34 2.24 -0.47
C PHE A 34 -4.83 2.59 -0.51
N MET A 35 -5.29 3.03 -1.69
CA MET A 35 -6.70 3.34 -1.94
C MET A 35 -7.64 2.14 -1.77
N PRO A 36 -7.26 0.89 -2.17
CA PRO A 36 -8.09 -0.29 -1.91
C PRO A 36 -8.28 -0.59 -0.42
N ILE A 37 -7.24 -0.42 0.39
CA ILE A 37 -7.30 -0.65 1.84
C ILE A 37 -8.22 0.39 2.50
N SER A 38 -8.07 1.66 2.12
CA SER A 38 -8.97 2.73 2.55
C SER A 38 -10.43 2.45 2.18
N SER A 39 -10.67 1.98 0.95
CA SER A 39 -12.01 1.62 0.47
C SER A 39 -12.61 0.45 1.23
N TYR A 40 -11.82 -0.60 1.48
CA TYR A 40 -12.22 -1.74 2.31
C TYR A 40 -12.65 -1.30 3.70
N PHE A 41 -11.79 -0.55 4.41
CA PHE A 41 -12.11 -0.09 5.76
C PHE A 41 -13.31 0.85 5.79
N ARG A 42 -13.50 1.71 4.78
CA ARG A 42 -14.68 2.56 4.66
C ARG A 42 -15.96 1.74 4.51
N ARG A 43 -15.91 0.60 3.81
CA ARG A 43 -17.06 -0.29 3.61
C ARG A 43 -17.35 -1.09 4.89
N THR A 44 -16.32 -1.63 5.54
CA THR A 44 -16.46 -2.52 6.70
C THR A 44 -16.34 -1.80 8.04
N TRP A 45 -16.40 -0.46 8.11
CA TRP A 45 -16.06 0.31 9.32
C TRP A 45 -16.93 0.00 10.54
N GLN A 46 -18.16 -0.50 10.33
CA GLN A 46 -19.07 -0.92 11.39
C GLN A 46 -18.91 -2.40 11.78
N GLU A 47 -18.10 -3.14 11.02
CA GLU A 47 -17.94 -4.58 11.16
C GLU A 47 -16.64 -4.89 11.93
N SER A 48 -16.71 -5.72 12.97
CA SER A 48 -15.53 -6.18 13.69
C SER A 48 -14.92 -7.42 13.01
N GLN A 49 -14.26 -7.22 11.87
CA GLN A 49 -13.66 -8.31 11.08
C GLN A 49 -12.14 -8.34 11.17
N LYS A 50 -11.56 -9.54 10.96
CA LYS A 50 -10.12 -9.69 10.72
C LYS A 50 -9.78 -9.11 9.36
N ALA A 51 -8.58 -8.56 9.21
CA ALA A 51 -8.09 -8.13 7.91
C ALA A 51 -7.99 -9.33 6.95
N PRO A 52 -8.47 -9.21 5.71
CA PRO A 52 -8.36 -10.26 4.72
C PRO A 52 -6.91 -10.41 4.24
N ALA A 53 -6.56 -11.60 3.75
CA ALA A 53 -5.18 -11.94 3.38
C ALA A 53 -4.57 -11.03 2.30
N TRP A 54 -5.38 -10.49 1.38
CA TRP A 54 -4.89 -9.58 0.34
C TRP A 54 -4.37 -8.26 0.91
N VAL A 55 -4.94 -7.77 2.04
CA VAL A 55 -4.45 -6.56 2.72
C VAL A 55 -3.01 -6.78 3.18
N ASP A 56 -2.74 -7.91 3.84
CA ASP A 56 -1.41 -8.27 4.31
C ASP A 56 -0.41 -8.40 3.16
N LYS A 57 -0.79 -9.06 2.06
CA LYS A 57 0.07 -9.16 0.87
C LYS A 57 0.37 -7.79 0.25
N LEU A 58 -0.60 -6.89 0.22
CA LEU A 58 -0.46 -5.59 -0.42
C LEU A 58 0.45 -4.65 0.37
N VAL A 59 0.30 -4.60 1.71
CA VAL A 59 1.11 -3.70 2.56
C VAL A 59 2.61 -3.99 2.48
N HIS A 60 2.98 -5.26 2.37
CA HIS A 60 4.39 -5.68 2.22
C HIS A 60 5.03 -5.29 0.89
N ARG A 61 4.24 -4.82 -0.09
CA ARG A 61 4.73 -4.44 -1.41
C ARG A 61 4.83 -2.93 -1.62
N TRP A 62 4.45 -2.11 -0.64
CA TRP A 62 4.41 -0.65 -0.79
C TRP A 62 5.74 -0.04 -1.28
N GLY A 63 6.86 -0.44 -0.67
CA GLY A 63 8.18 0.05 -1.06
C GLY A 63 8.56 -0.34 -2.50
N GLN A 64 8.30 -1.60 -2.87
CA GLN A 64 8.53 -2.09 -4.24
C GLN A 64 7.70 -1.29 -5.26
N LEU A 65 6.38 -1.18 -5.03
CA LEU A 65 5.47 -0.50 -5.95
C LEU A 65 5.80 0.98 -6.07
N SER A 66 6.11 1.64 -4.94
CA SER A 66 6.57 3.04 -4.94
C SER A 66 7.86 3.20 -5.74
N GLY A 67 8.83 2.29 -5.56
CA GLY A 67 10.07 2.28 -6.32
C GLY A 67 9.84 2.14 -7.82
N CYS A 68 8.97 1.22 -8.26
CA CYS A 68 8.63 1.07 -9.68
C CYS A 68 8.08 2.37 -10.29
N CYS A 69 7.22 3.10 -9.56
CA CYS A 69 6.71 4.39 -10.01
C CYS A 69 7.83 5.42 -10.17
N LEU A 70 8.66 5.56 -9.14
CA LEU A 70 9.71 6.59 -9.11
C LEU A 70 10.84 6.30 -10.09
N PHE A 71 11.22 5.04 -10.29
CA PHE A 71 12.24 4.66 -11.29
C PHE A 71 11.75 4.93 -12.70
N TYR A 72 10.48 4.61 -13.01
CA TYR A 72 9.92 4.88 -14.33
C TYR A 72 9.82 6.39 -14.63
N ASP A 73 9.52 7.20 -13.62
CA ASP A 73 9.47 8.67 -13.77
C ASP A 73 10.87 9.29 -13.88
N ALA A 74 11.85 8.78 -13.14
CA ALA A 74 13.19 9.35 -13.06
C ALA A 74 14.15 8.92 -14.19
N ASP A 75 13.98 7.72 -14.75
CA ASP A 75 14.89 7.17 -15.77
C ASP A 75 14.18 6.98 -17.12
N PRO A 76 14.52 7.78 -18.16
CA PRO A 76 13.89 7.69 -19.47
C PRO A 76 14.19 6.38 -20.22
N THR A 77 15.17 5.60 -19.75
CA THR A 77 15.51 4.29 -20.32
C THR A 77 14.79 3.14 -19.62
N TYR A 78 14.18 3.39 -18.46
CA TYR A 78 13.47 2.39 -17.69
C TYR A 78 12.15 2.03 -18.37
N LYS A 79 11.99 0.74 -18.70
CA LYS A 79 10.76 0.23 -19.32
C LYS A 79 9.78 -0.19 -18.23
N TRP A 80 8.55 0.28 -18.35
CA TRP A 80 7.48 -0.15 -17.44
C TRP A 80 7.30 -1.67 -17.51
N VAL A 81 7.24 -2.29 -16.34
CA VAL A 81 6.85 -3.69 -16.18
C VAL A 81 5.48 -3.72 -15.52
N PRO A 82 4.46 -4.35 -16.13
CA PRO A 82 3.14 -4.46 -15.52
C PRO A 82 3.19 -5.00 -14.09
N GLN A 83 2.46 -4.37 -13.19
CA GLN A 83 2.42 -4.74 -11.78
C GLN A 83 1.11 -5.47 -11.46
N THR A 84 1.20 -6.69 -10.99
CA THR A 84 0.04 -7.45 -10.50
C THR A 84 -0.27 -7.06 -9.07
N LEU A 85 -1.53 -6.86 -8.70
CA LEU A 85 -1.97 -6.62 -7.31
C LEU A 85 -3.17 -7.50 -6.98
N GLU A 86 -3.31 -7.87 -5.71
CA GLU A 86 -4.53 -8.51 -5.19
C GLU A 86 -5.27 -7.45 -4.39
N VAL A 87 -6.51 -7.15 -4.77
CA VAL A 87 -7.33 -6.09 -4.18
C VAL A 87 -8.76 -6.57 -3.98
N GLU A 88 -9.54 -5.82 -3.21
CA GLU A 88 -10.98 -6.04 -3.11
C GLU A 88 -11.66 -5.94 -4.49
N GLY A 89 -12.46 -6.95 -4.83
CA GLY A 89 -13.27 -6.95 -6.05
C GLY A 89 -14.50 -6.06 -5.95
N PRO A 90 -15.22 -5.88 -7.07
CA PRO A 90 -16.41 -5.05 -7.09
C PRO A 90 -17.58 -5.69 -6.31
N ALA A 91 -18.56 -4.85 -6.01
CA ALA A 91 -19.87 -5.30 -5.55
C ALA A 91 -20.48 -6.32 -6.54
N PRO A 92 -21.35 -7.24 -6.09
CA PRO A 92 -21.91 -7.31 -4.74
C PRO A 92 -21.08 -8.15 -3.74
N ASN A 93 -20.19 -9.01 -4.22
CA ASN A 93 -19.54 -10.00 -3.35
C ASN A 93 -18.24 -9.52 -2.72
N TYR A 94 -17.55 -8.54 -3.33
CA TYR A 94 -16.28 -8.01 -2.85
C TYR A 94 -15.16 -9.07 -2.71
N ASP A 95 -15.28 -10.18 -3.44
CA ASP A 95 -14.27 -11.22 -3.46
C ASP A 95 -12.94 -10.67 -3.97
N PRO A 96 -11.78 -11.05 -3.40
CA PRO A 96 -10.49 -10.55 -3.86
C PRO A 96 -10.25 -10.88 -5.33
N VAL A 97 -9.75 -9.91 -6.08
CA VAL A 97 -9.41 -10.05 -7.50
C VAL A 97 -7.96 -9.71 -7.75
N THR A 98 -7.38 -10.39 -8.72
CA THR A 98 -6.07 -10.07 -9.25
C THR A 98 -6.20 -9.04 -10.37
N VAL A 99 -5.63 -7.86 -10.15
CA VAL A 99 -5.56 -6.79 -11.16
C VAL A 99 -4.13 -6.68 -11.69
N VAL A 100 -3.99 -6.22 -12.93
CA VAL A 100 -2.67 -5.98 -13.55
C VAL A 100 -2.63 -4.53 -14.02
N ALA A 101 -1.87 -3.70 -13.32
CA ALA A 101 -1.56 -2.34 -13.73
C ALA A 101 -0.52 -2.38 -14.86
N LYS A 102 -0.99 -2.20 -16.10
CA LYS A 102 -0.19 -2.21 -17.33
C LYS A 102 0.57 -0.91 -17.54
N THR A 103 0.22 0.15 -16.84
CA THR A 103 0.86 1.47 -16.92
C THR A 103 1.13 2.05 -15.54
N LEU A 104 2.00 3.05 -15.48
CA LEU A 104 2.23 3.86 -14.27
C LEU A 104 0.92 4.46 -13.75
N VAL A 105 0.14 5.07 -14.65
CA VAL A 105 -1.11 5.75 -14.29
C VAL A 105 -2.08 4.78 -13.64
N GLU A 106 -2.25 3.58 -14.21
CA GLU A 106 -3.07 2.52 -13.61
C GLU A 106 -2.58 2.12 -12.22
N LEU A 107 -1.26 2.03 -11.99
CA LEU A 107 -0.74 1.67 -10.66
C LEU A 107 -1.00 2.78 -9.63
N LEU A 108 -0.88 4.05 -10.04
CA LEU A 108 -1.09 5.21 -9.15
C LEU A 108 -2.53 5.31 -8.66
N GLU A 109 -3.52 4.75 -9.35
CA GLU A 109 -4.91 4.68 -8.85
C GLU A 109 -5.03 3.84 -7.57
N TYR A 110 -4.09 2.91 -7.32
CA TYR A 110 -4.08 2.06 -6.15
C TYR A 110 -3.25 2.62 -4.98
N LEU A 111 -2.37 3.60 -5.24
CA LEU A 111 -1.42 4.14 -4.27
C LEU A 111 -1.85 5.55 -3.82
N GLY A 112 -2.05 5.75 -2.52
CA GLY A 112 -2.41 7.06 -1.96
C GLY A 112 -1.19 7.96 -1.73
N ILE A 113 -0.06 7.37 -1.36
CA ILE A 113 1.24 8.05 -1.22
C ILE A 113 2.38 7.12 -1.67
N LEU A 114 3.49 7.69 -2.15
CA LEU A 114 4.67 6.95 -2.57
C LEU A 114 5.79 7.06 -1.53
N GLN A 115 6.46 5.95 -1.25
CA GLN A 115 7.72 5.95 -0.53
C GLN A 115 8.83 6.47 -1.43
N ARG A 116 9.47 7.59 -1.04
CA ARG A 116 10.66 8.09 -1.72
C ARG A 116 11.91 7.44 -1.12
N ASP A 117 12.42 6.41 -1.78
CA ASP A 117 13.67 5.77 -1.40
C ASP A 117 14.88 6.53 -2.01
N PRO A 118 15.96 6.81 -1.26
CA PRO A 118 17.14 7.48 -1.82
C PRO A 118 17.73 6.77 -3.05
N SER A 119 17.60 5.45 -3.15
CA SER A 119 18.03 4.67 -4.32
C SER A 119 17.25 4.97 -5.60
N THR A 120 16.09 5.63 -5.52
CA THR A 120 15.32 6.10 -6.68
C THR A 120 15.68 7.53 -7.08
N ILE A 121 16.59 8.19 -6.36
CA ILE A 121 17.04 9.57 -6.62
C ILE A 121 18.45 9.52 -7.21
N VAL A 122 18.60 8.86 -8.34
CA VAL A 122 19.88 8.74 -9.05
C VAL A 122 19.74 9.38 -10.42
N ALA A 123 20.74 10.15 -10.84
CA ALA A 123 20.75 10.70 -12.18
C ALA A 123 20.70 9.55 -13.20
N PRO A 124 19.82 9.61 -14.22
CA PRO A 124 19.80 8.61 -15.25
C PRO A 124 21.19 8.52 -15.91
N LYS A 125 21.68 7.31 -16.13
CA LYS A 125 22.97 7.11 -16.79
C LYS A 125 22.87 7.70 -18.20
N ALA A 126 23.65 8.73 -18.50
CA ALA A 126 23.71 9.32 -19.82
C ALA A 126 23.98 8.23 -20.86
N GLN A 127 23.11 8.11 -21.87
CA GLN A 127 23.45 7.35 -23.06
C GLN A 127 24.66 8.01 -23.70
N ALA A 128 25.73 7.25 -23.90
CA ALA A 128 26.80 7.68 -24.79
C ALA A 128 26.16 7.92 -26.16
N VAL A 129 26.07 9.19 -26.55
CA VAL A 129 25.65 9.57 -27.90
C VAL A 129 26.76 9.02 -28.80
N ALA A 130 26.45 7.99 -29.58
CA ALA A 130 27.38 7.53 -30.61
C ALA A 130 27.46 8.65 -31.66
N GLU A 131 28.63 9.29 -31.75
CA GLU A 131 29.00 10.21 -32.84
C GLU A 131 29.15 9.46 -34.17
#